data_AF-A0A832V6A5-F1
#
_entry.id   AF-A0A832V6A5-F1
#
_cell.length_a   1.000
_cell.length_b   1.000
_cell.length_c   1.000
_cell.angle_alpha   90.00
_cell.angle_beta   90.00
_cell.angle_gamma   90.00
#
_symmetry.space_group_name_H-M   'P 1'
#
loop_
_entity.id
_entity.type
_entity.pdbx_description
1 polymer ?
#
loop_
_entity_poly.entity_id
_entity_poly.type
_entity_poly.pdbx_seq_one_letter_code
_entity_poly.pdbx_strand_id
1 'polypeptide(L)'
;MVSTLDINTNALIDAAKEELKTVEALKKPEWAHYAKSGAHKERPPQNDDFWQIRAAALMRKLYKKGPIGVSRLRKEYGGRKNRGAKPE
;
A
#
# COMPACT_ATOMS: atom_id res chain seq x y z
N MET A 1 -7.01 9.02 -25.62
CA MET A 1 -6.95 7.87 -24.70
C MET A 1 -6.11 8.31 -23.52
N VAL A 2 -6.68 8.33 -22.30
CA VAL A 2 -5.97 8.78 -21.10
C VAL A 2 -5.38 7.57 -20.39
N SER A 3 -4.09 7.59 -20.08
CA SER A 3 -3.42 6.52 -19.33
C SER A 3 -3.43 6.82 -17.82
N THR A 4 -3.34 5.78 -17.00
CA THR A 4 -3.17 5.91 -15.54
C THR A 4 -1.88 6.64 -15.13
N LEU A 5 -0.96 6.85 -16.09
CA LEU A 5 0.27 7.62 -15.93
C LEU A 5 0.08 9.13 -16.08
N ASP A 6 -0.98 9.55 -16.75
CA ASP A 6 -1.24 10.96 -17.09
C ASP A 6 -2.05 11.70 -16.00
N ILE A 7 -2.56 10.95 -15.01
CA ILE A 7 -3.44 11.42 -13.95
C ILE A 7 -2.65 11.58 -12.65
N ASN A 8 -3.10 12.51 -11.79
CA ASN A 8 -2.59 12.63 -10.44
C ASN A 8 -2.71 11.28 -9.69
N THR A 9 -1.59 10.84 -9.10
CA THR A 9 -1.49 9.53 -8.47
C THR A 9 -2.38 9.40 -7.25
N ASN A 10 -2.51 10.46 -6.43
CA ASN A 10 -3.31 10.42 -5.21
C ASN A 10 -4.80 10.35 -5.55
N ALA A 11 -5.26 11.21 -6.46
CA ALA A 11 -6.65 11.20 -6.92
C ALA A 11 -7.06 9.84 -7.51
N LEU A 12 -6.18 9.21 -8.29
CA LEU A 12 -6.42 7.87 -8.82
C LEU A 12 -6.52 6.80 -7.71
N ILE A 13 -5.65 6.88 -6.70
CA ILE A 13 -5.67 5.93 -5.57
C ILE A 13 -6.94 6.13 -4.73
N ASP A 14 -7.36 7.36 -4.51
CA ASP A 14 -8.56 7.67 -3.72
C ASP A 14 -9.83 7.16 -4.42
N ALA A 15 -9.96 7.38 -5.73
CA ALA A 15 -11.07 6.83 -6.51
C ALA A 15 -11.05 5.29 -6.54
N ALA A 16 -9.87 4.69 -6.78
CA ALA A 16 -9.73 3.24 -6.78
C ALA A 16 -10.00 2.61 -5.41
N LYS A 17 -9.72 3.33 -4.31
CA LYS A 17 -10.01 2.85 -2.96
C LYS A 17 -11.49 2.59 -2.77
N GLU A 18 -12.36 3.50 -3.23
CA GLU A 18 -13.81 3.36 -3.08
C GLU A 18 -14.36 2.19 -3.92
N GLU A 19 -13.89 2.04 -5.16
CA GLU A 19 -14.20 0.87 -6.00
C GLU A 19 -13.78 -0.45 -5.32
N LEU A 20 -12.56 -0.51 -4.78
CA LEU A 20 -12.03 -1.73 -4.14
C LEU A 20 -12.71 -2.08 -2.82
N LYS A 21 -13.45 -1.17 -2.18
CA LYS A 21 -14.26 -1.49 -1.00
C LYS A 21 -15.43 -2.40 -1.35
N THR A 22 -15.96 -2.30 -2.56
CA THR A 22 -17.09 -3.12 -3.01
C THR A 22 -16.70 -4.57 -3.33
N VAL A 23 -15.40 -4.81 -3.52
CA VAL A 23 -14.87 -6.12 -3.90
C VAL A 23 -14.65 -6.97 -2.65
N GLU A 24 -15.49 -7.98 -2.44
CA GLU A 24 -15.43 -8.88 -1.27
C GLU A 24 -14.08 -9.61 -1.15
N ALA A 25 -13.43 -9.94 -2.27
CA ALA A 25 -12.12 -10.58 -2.28
C ALA A 25 -11.00 -9.74 -1.64
N LEU A 26 -11.19 -8.42 -1.53
CA LEU A 26 -10.24 -7.49 -0.91
C LEU A 26 -10.69 -7.06 0.48
N LYS A 27 -11.62 -7.79 1.10
CA LYS A 27 -12.01 -7.53 2.48
C LYS A 27 -10.78 -7.61 3.40
N LYS A 28 -10.67 -6.62 4.29
CA LYS A 28 -9.58 -6.53 5.26
C LYS A 28 -9.59 -7.78 6.16
N PRO A 29 -8.46 -8.49 6.29
CA PRO A 29 -8.39 -9.65 7.18
C PRO A 29 -8.29 -9.19 8.65
N GLU A 30 -8.76 -10.01 9.58
CA GLU A 30 -8.86 -9.63 11.01
C GLU A 30 -7.52 -9.22 11.63
N TRP A 31 -6.44 -9.94 11.29
CA TRP A 31 -5.10 -9.63 11.78
C TRP A 31 -4.58 -8.26 11.34
N ALA A 32 -5.10 -7.69 10.25
CA ALA A 32 -4.64 -6.41 9.72
C ALA A 32 -4.97 -5.21 10.62
N HIS A 33 -5.87 -5.37 11.60
CA HIS A 33 -6.14 -4.34 12.60
C HIS A 33 -5.00 -4.20 13.63
N TYR A 34 -4.30 -5.30 13.90
CA TYR A 34 -3.25 -5.35 14.93
C TYR A 34 -1.84 -5.28 14.34
N ALA A 35 -1.69 -5.67 13.07
CA ALA A 35 -0.40 -5.71 12.41
C ALA A 35 0.11 -4.33 12.00
N LYS A 36 1.42 -4.12 12.17
CA LYS A 36 2.13 -2.97 11.60
C LYS A 36 2.37 -3.21 10.11
N SER A 37 2.37 -2.16 9.31
CA SER A 37 2.62 -2.25 7.86
C SER A 37 4.05 -2.66 7.50
N GLY A 38 5.00 -2.57 8.43
CA GLY A 38 6.36 -3.06 8.28
C GLY A 38 7.17 -2.98 9.56
N ALA A 39 8.30 -3.68 9.60
CA ALA A 39 9.19 -3.75 10.77
C ALA A 39 9.82 -2.39 11.17
N HIS A 40 9.80 -1.42 10.25
CA HIS A 40 10.31 -0.07 10.43
C HIS A 40 9.27 0.89 11.04
N LYS A 41 7.99 0.49 11.12
CA LYS A 41 6.94 1.28 11.76
C LYS A 41 6.81 0.90 13.24
N GLU A 42 6.47 1.88 14.05
CA GLU A 42 6.22 1.70 15.49
C GLU A 42 4.76 1.37 15.78
N ARG A 43 3.83 2.05 15.08
CA ARG A 43 2.38 1.89 15.28
C ARG A 43 1.71 1.30 14.03
N PRO A 44 0.56 0.61 14.20
CA PRO A 44 -0.29 0.21 13.08
C PRO A 44 -0.79 1.42 12.27
N PRO A 45 -1.20 1.20 11.01
CA PRO A 45 -1.88 2.22 10.22
C PRO A 45 -3.15 2.71 10.93
N GLN A 46 -3.32 4.03 11.05
CA GLN A 46 -4.50 4.63 11.68
C GLN A 46 -5.70 4.78 10.74
N ASN A 47 -5.48 4.69 9.43
CA ASN A 47 -6.56 4.78 8.45
C ASN A 47 -7.24 3.41 8.32
N ASP A 48 -8.55 3.35 8.55
CA ASP A 48 -9.33 2.12 8.45
C ASP A 48 -9.32 1.53 7.04
N ASP A 49 -9.32 2.40 6.02
CA ASP A 49 -9.26 2.05 4.60
C ASP A 49 -7.85 1.72 4.12
N PHE A 50 -6.87 1.59 5.04
CA PHE A 50 -5.47 1.34 4.69
C PHE A 50 -5.29 0.14 3.78
N TRP A 51 -6.09 -0.92 3.97
CA TRP A 51 -5.99 -2.14 3.17
C TRP A 51 -6.32 -1.88 1.70
N GLN A 52 -7.41 -1.14 1.43
CA GLN A 52 -7.85 -0.75 0.10
C GLN A 52 -6.90 0.25 -0.54
N ILE A 53 -6.39 1.23 0.22
CA ILE A 53 -5.36 2.17 -0.26
C ILE A 53 -4.10 1.41 -0.66
N ARG A 54 -3.68 0.43 0.14
CA ARG A 54 -2.49 -0.38 -0.14
C ARG A 54 -2.69 -1.21 -1.39
N ALA A 55 -3.87 -1.79 -1.59
CA ALA A 55 -4.24 -2.57 -2.77
C ALA A 55 -4.27 -1.69 -4.04
N ALA A 56 -4.92 -0.53 -4.01
CA ALA A 56 -4.94 0.43 -5.13
C ALA A 56 -3.52 0.84 -5.55
N ALA A 57 -2.67 1.18 -4.57
CA ALA A 57 -1.28 1.54 -4.83
C ALA A 57 -0.46 0.36 -5.41
N LEU A 58 -0.74 -0.88 -4.97
CA LEU A 58 -0.13 -2.10 -5.52
C LEU A 58 -0.51 -2.33 -6.97
N MET A 59 -1.81 -2.26 -7.29
CA MET A 59 -2.32 -2.42 -8.66
C MET A 59 -1.71 -1.40 -9.61
N ARG A 60 -1.61 -0.13 -9.20
CA ARG A 60 -0.94 0.90 -9.99
C ARG A 60 0.54 0.57 -10.25
N LYS A 61 1.26 0.06 -9.24
CA LYS A 61 2.67 -0.31 -9.41
C LYS A 61 2.84 -1.49 -10.36
N LEU A 62 1.97 -2.50 -10.26
CA LEU A 62 1.93 -3.64 -11.17
C LEU A 62 1.66 -3.16 -12.61
N TYR A 63 0.70 -2.25 -12.80
CA TYR A 63 0.44 -1.66 -14.11
C TYR A 63 1.66 -0.92 -14.66
N LYS A 64 2.34 -0.11 -13.84
CA LYS A 64 3.48 0.70 -14.29
C LYS A 64 4.76 -0.11 -14.58
N LYS A 65 5.03 -1.13 -13.78
CA LYS A 65 6.32 -1.85 -13.78
C LYS A 65 6.21 -3.28 -14.31
N GLY A 66 5.02 -3.75 -14.65
CA GLY A 66 4.76 -5.12 -15.09
C GLY A 66 4.79 -6.13 -13.94
N PRO A 67 5.11 -7.41 -14.22
CA PRO A 67 5.14 -8.46 -13.20
C PRO A 67 6.26 -8.20 -12.19
N ILE A 68 5.89 -7.94 -10.92
CA ILE A 68 6.82 -7.70 -9.82
C ILE A 68 6.59 -8.73 -8.72
N GLY A 69 7.67 -9.34 -8.23
CA GLY A 69 7.62 -10.23 -7.08
C GLY A 69 7.49 -9.52 -5.73
N VAL A 70 6.98 -10.25 -4.74
CA VAL A 70 6.75 -9.76 -3.37
C VAL A 70 8.01 -9.16 -2.73
N SER A 71 9.20 -9.72 -2.99
CA SER A 71 10.47 -9.22 -2.46
C SER A 71 10.80 -7.78 -2.88
N ARG A 72 10.50 -7.43 -4.14
CA ARG A 72 10.72 -6.06 -4.65
C ARG A 72 9.70 -5.10 -4.04
N LEU A 73 8.44 -5.51 -3.95
CA LEU A 73 7.37 -4.73 -3.32
C LEU A 73 7.68 -4.46 -1.84
N ARG A 74 8.21 -5.45 -1.11
CA ARG A 74 8.66 -5.29 0.28
C ARG A 74 9.76 -4.24 0.40
N LYS A 75 10.71 -4.17 -0.54
CA LYS A 75 11.76 -3.14 -0.55
C LYS A 75 11.20 -1.76 -0.84
N GLU A 76 10.28 -1.64 -1.80
CA GLU A 76 9.66 -0.36 -2.17
C GLU A 76 8.75 0.24 -1.10
N TYR A 77 8.07 -0.61 -0.32
CA TYR A 77 7.27 -0.18 0.82
C TYR A 77 8.02 -0.26 2.15
N GLY A 78 9.29 -0.65 2.11
CA GLY A 78 10.20 -0.53 3.23
C GLY A 78 10.54 0.93 3.51
N GLY A 79 11.17 1.15 4.65
CA GLY A 79 11.63 2.46 5.08
C GLY A 79 12.79 2.32 6.05
N ARG A 80 13.40 3.46 6.38
CA ARG A 80 14.43 3.53 7.43
C ARG A 80 13.81 3.15 8.77
N LYS A 81 14.56 2.40 9.56
CA LYS A 81 14.15 1.98 10.90
C LYS A 81 15.06 2.67 11.90
N ASN A 82 14.49 3.47 12.77
CA ASN A 82 15.23 4.02 13.91
C ASN A 82 15.69 2.86 14.82
N ARG A 83 17.00 2.79 15.10
CA ARG A 83 17.63 1.77 15.95
C ARG A 83 18.00 2.33 17.33
N GLY A 84 17.36 3.43 17.75
CA GLY A 84 17.62 4.11 19.02
C GLY A 84 18.90 4.93 18.93
N ALA A 85 19.90 4.59 19.73
CA ALA A 85 21.19 5.28 19.75
C ALA A 85 22.15 4.86 18.61
N LYS A 86 21.78 3.83 17.83
CA LYS A 86 22.57 3.36 16.67
C LYS A 86 22.07 4.06 15.40
N PRO A 87 22.96 4.31 14.42
CA PRO A 87 22.54 4.87 13.13
C PRO A 87 21.49 3.99 12.44
N GLU A 88 20.65 4.65 11.64
CA GLU A 88 19.48 4.08 10.93
C GLU A 88 19.85 3.11 9.79
#